data_AF-A0A9E0FNI0-F1
#
_entry.id   AF-A0A9E0FNI0-F1
#
_cell.length_a   1.000
_cell.length_b   1.000
_cell.length_c   1.000
_cell.angle_alpha   90.00
_cell.angle_beta   90.00
_cell.angle_gamma   90.00
#
_symmetry.space_group_name_H-M   'P 1'
#
loop_
_entity.id
_entity.type
_entity.pdbx_description
1 polymer ?
#
loop_
_entity_poly.entity_id
_entity_poly.type
_entity_poly.pdbx_seq_one_letter_code
_entity_poly.pdbx_strand_id
1 'polypeptide(L)'
;HTQRLFQSAEILDFEIPFTVAEIDQACKDTCAKNGLTDAYVRPIAWRGSEMIGVSAQQTKIHVAIAVWDWPSYFKPEERAKGIRMCWAKYKRPSPESEPVHAKASGLYMICTISKHAAEKAGYTDAMMLDYRGYVAESTGSNVFFVKDGVLHTPTPDCFLNGITRQSVIALAKSKGVEIIERHIKPEELSGFTECFVVGTAAEVTPVAEIGEYSFTPGKLSLELMDDYAKLVRRELVPA
;
A
#
# COMPACT_ATOMS: atom_id res chain seq x y z
N HIS A 1 0.95 -10.31 7.54
CA HIS A 1 1.75 -10.10 6.31
C HIS A 1 2.17 -11.40 5.66
N THR A 2 2.82 -12.31 6.40
CA THR A 2 3.28 -13.60 5.89
C THR A 2 2.16 -14.47 5.31
N GLN A 3 0.97 -14.54 5.94
CA GLN A 3 -0.20 -15.20 5.32
C GLN A 3 -0.50 -14.69 3.90
N ARG A 4 -0.40 -13.38 3.65
CA ARG A 4 -0.61 -12.79 2.32
C ARG A 4 0.52 -13.13 1.34
N LEU A 5 1.74 -13.36 1.82
CA LEU A 5 2.84 -13.89 0.99
C LEU A 5 2.48 -15.28 0.47
N PHE A 6 1.97 -16.17 1.33
CA PHE A 6 1.51 -17.51 0.94
C PHE A 6 0.31 -17.46 -0.01
N GLN A 7 -0.70 -16.64 0.27
CA GLN A 7 -1.83 -16.42 -0.65
C GLN A 7 -1.37 -15.90 -2.01
N SER A 8 -0.36 -15.01 -2.04
CA SER A 8 0.20 -14.52 -3.31
C SER A 8 0.92 -15.64 -4.07
N ALA A 9 1.62 -16.54 -3.37
CA ALA A 9 2.27 -17.70 -3.99
C ALA A 9 1.26 -18.68 -4.57
N GLU A 10 0.17 -18.96 -3.83
CA GLU A 10 -0.95 -19.79 -4.29
C GLU A 10 -1.59 -19.22 -5.57
N ILE A 11 -1.90 -17.91 -5.60
CA ILE A 11 -2.42 -17.24 -6.80
C ILE A 11 -1.44 -17.34 -7.99
N LEU A 12 -0.13 -17.30 -7.71
CA LEU A 12 0.94 -17.36 -8.72
C LEU A 12 1.38 -18.80 -9.04
N ASP A 13 0.64 -19.80 -8.59
CA ASP A 13 0.84 -21.23 -8.87
C ASP A 13 2.22 -21.74 -8.41
N PHE A 14 2.63 -21.41 -7.18
CA PHE A 14 3.76 -22.08 -6.54
C PHE A 14 3.62 -22.20 -5.02
N GLU A 15 4.28 -23.22 -4.47
CA GLU A 15 4.30 -23.48 -3.03
C GLU A 15 5.59 -22.95 -2.39
N ILE A 16 5.45 -22.24 -1.28
CA ILE A 16 6.59 -21.80 -0.48
C ILE A 16 7.03 -22.97 0.42
N PRO A 17 8.31 -23.42 0.40
CA PRO A 17 8.76 -24.62 1.10
C PRO A 17 9.04 -24.37 2.60
N PHE A 18 8.24 -23.51 3.23
CA PHE A 18 8.34 -23.14 4.65
C PHE A 18 6.93 -22.93 5.20
N THR A 19 6.80 -22.92 6.51
CA THR A 19 5.56 -22.51 7.18
C THR A 19 5.52 -21.00 7.42
N VAL A 20 4.33 -20.47 7.66
CA VAL A 20 4.13 -19.07 8.08
C VAL A 20 4.96 -18.75 9.33
N ALA A 21 4.97 -19.67 10.32
CA ALA A 21 5.69 -19.48 11.56
C ALA A 21 7.21 -19.42 11.37
N GLU A 22 7.77 -20.26 10.48
CA GLU A 22 9.20 -20.24 10.16
C GLU A 22 9.62 -18.93 9.49
N ILE A 23 8.83 -18.41 8.54
CA ILE A 23 9.12 -17.12 7.89
C ILE A 23 9.00 -15.98 8.90
N ASP A 24 7.98 -15.98 9.76
CA ASP A 24 7.82 -14.96 10.80
C ASP A 24 8.99 -14.98 11.79
N GLN A 25 9.47 -16.16 12.18
CA GLN A 25 10.65 -16.28 13.04
C GLN A 25 11.91 -15.82 12.33
N ALA A 26 12.12 -16.23 11.07
CA ALA A 26 13.26 -15.80 10.28
C ALA A 26 13.27 -14.26 10.07
N CYS A 27 12.11 -13.61 9.96
CA CYS A 27 12.02 -12.15 9.93
C CYS A 27 12.56 -11.52 11.21
N LYS A 28 12.11 -11.99 12.38
CA LYS A 28 12.55 -11.50 13.69
C LYS A 28 14.05 -11.72 13.90
N ASP A 29 14.52 -12.92 13.57
CA ASP A 29 15.94 -13.28 13.69
C ASP A 29 16.81 -12.42 12.78
N THR A 30 16.34 -12.08 11.58
CA THR A 30 17.05 -11.20 10.65
C THR A 30 17.15 -9.77 11.19
N CYS A 31 16.08 -9.21 11.77
CA CYS A 31 16.15 -7.92 12.47
C CYS A 31 17.14 -7.96 13.63
N ALA A 32 17.05 -8.98 14.50
CA ALA A 32 17.90 -9.11 15.68
C ALA A 32 19.38 -9.25 15.31
N LYS A 33 19.71 -10.05 14.29
CA LYS A 33 21.09 -10.21 13.79
C LYS A 33 21.69 -8.91 13.24
N ASN A 34 20.86 -7.99 12.76
CA ASN A 34 21.29 -6.67 12.29
C ASN A 34 21.19 -5.59 13.38
N GLY A 35 20.79 -5.94 14.61
CA GLY A 35 20.60 -4.97 15.70
C GLY A 35 19.46 -3.97 15.47
N LEU A 36 18.51 -4.28 14.58
CA LEU A 36 17.44 -3.37 14.20
C LEU A 36 16.19 -3.59 15.07
N THR A 37 15.71 -2.53 15.72
CA THR A 37 14.48 -2.53 16.52
C THR A 37 13.31 -1.84 15.84
N ASP A 38 13.59 -0.98 14.87
CA ASP A 38 12.62 -0.33 13.98
C ASP A 38 13.14 -0.48 12.54
N ALA A 39 12.44 -1.23 11.71
CA ALA A 39 12.94 -1.63 10.39
C ALA A 39 11.83 -1.94 9.41
N TYR A 40 12.15 -1.73 8.13
CA TYR A 40 11.38 -2.32 7.05
C TYR A 40 11.86 -3.76 6.82
N VAL A 41 10.91 -4.70 6.78
CA VAL A 41 11.17 -6.12 6.53
C VAL A 41 10.62 -6.50 5.15
N ARG A 42 11.46 -7.12 4.32
CA ARG A 42 11.15 -7.53 2.94
C ARG A 42 11.35 -9.04 2.74
N PRO A 43 10.36 -9.87 3.09
CA PRO A 43 10.30 -11.24 2.60
C PRO A 43 10.01 -11.23 1.09
N ILE A 44 10.69 -12.08 0.33
CA ILE A 44 10.47 -12.31 -1.09
C ILE A 44 10.58 -13.81 -1.38
N ALA A 45 9.69 -14.32 -2.23
CA ALA A 45 9.75 -15.68 -2.75
C ALA A 45 9.76 -15.67 -4.29
N TRP A 46 10.55 -16.55 -4.92
CA TRP A 46 10.70 -16.60 -6.37
C TRP A 46 11.11 -17.98 -6.90
N ARG A 47 10.91 -18.20 -8.21
CA ARG A 47 11.34 -19.40 -8.95
C ARG A 47 12.82 -19.32 -9.32
N GLY A 48 13.55 -20.41 -9.12
CA GLY A 48 14.99 -20.55 -9.32
C GLY A 48 15.44 -20.59 -10.78
N SER A 49 16.72 -20.94 -10.98
CA SER A 49 17.40 -20.83 -12.27
C SER A 49 17.46 -22.13 -13.07
N GLU A 50 16.85 -23.22 -12.59
CA GLU A 50 16.94 -24.55 -13.22
C GLU A 50 16.27 -24.61 -14.60
N MET A 51 15.31 -23.72 -14.88
CA MET A 51 14.54 -23.69 -16.11
C MET A 51 14.20 -22.24 -16.48
N ILE A 52 14.54 -21.83 -17.72
CA ILE A 52 14.26 -20.47 -18.24
C ILE A 52 12.92 -20.40 -18.99
N GLY A 53 12.39 -21.53 -19.44
CA GLY A 53 11.07 -21.55 -20.12
C GLY A 53 9.96 -21.03 -19.20
N VAL A 54 8.99 -20.33 -19.79
CA VAL A 54 7.91 -19.61 -19.07
C VAL A 54 7.20 -20.48 -18.03
N SER A 55 7.01 -21.78 -18.30
CA SER A 55 6.32 -22.68 -17.39
C SER A 55 7.06 -22.86 -16.05
N ALA A 56 8.39 -22.80 -16.05
CA ALA A 56 9.28 -22.86 -14.88
C ALA A 56 8.93 -23.95 -13.83
N GLN A 57 8.25 -25.02 -14.24
CA GLN A 57 7.69 -26.07 -13.36
C GLN A 57 8.76 -26.88 -12.62
N GLN A 58 9.98 -26.92 -13.16
CA GLN A 58 11.11 -27.68 -12.62
C GLN A 58 12.08 -26.81 -11.80
N THR A 59 11.68 -25.57 -11.48
CA THR A 59 12.51 -24.65 -10.69
C THR A 59 12.26 -24.85 -9.19
N LYS A 60 13.30 -24.61 -8.39
CA LYS A 60 13.13 -24.54 -6.94
C LYS A 60 12.49 -23.22 -6.55
N ILE A 61 11.69 -23.24 -5.48
CA ILE A 61 11.20 -22.01 -4.87
C ILE A 61 12.21 -21.56 -3.82
N HIS A 62 12.70 -20.34 -3.99
CA HIS A 62 13.59 -19.68 -3.05
C HIS A 62 12.83 -18.66 -2.22
N VAL A 63 13.28 -18.47 -0.98
CA VAL A 63 12.82 -17.41 -0.09
C VAL A 63 14.02 -16.66 0.45
N ALA A 64 13.93 -15.33 0.50
CA ALA A 64 14.90 -14.46 1.14
C ALA A 64 14.18 -13.41 1.98
N ILE A 65 14.87 -12.95 3.02
CA ILE A 65 14.40 -11.88 3.89
C ILE A 65 15.52 -10.84 3.98
N ALA A 66 15.19 -9.61 3.64
CA ALA A 66 16.06 -8.47 3.83
C ALA A 66 15.43 -7.48 4.82
N VAL A 67 16.27 -6.80 5.59
CA VAL A 67 15.87 -5.80 6.58
C VAL A 67 16.77 -4.57 6.47
N TRP A 68 16.22 -3.39 6.72
CA TRP A 68 16.97 -2.14 6.76
C TRP A 68 16.20 -1.07 7.54
N ASP A 69 16.91 -0.06 8.02
CA ASP A 69 16.30 1.14 8.61
C ASP A 69 15.43 1.85 7.58
N TRP A 70 14.20 2.18 7.95
CA TRP A 70 13.27 2.87 7.06
C TRP A 70 12.60 4.02 7.79
N PRO A 71 13.22 5.22 7.79
CA PRO A 71 12.68 6.36 8.51
C PRO A 71 11.39 6.86 7.86
N SER A 72 10.56 7.53 8.68
CA SER A 72 9.39 8.28 8.20
C SER A 72 9.80 9.25 7.08
N TYR A 73 9.04 9.25 5.99
CA TYR A 73 9.25 10.13 4.84
C TYR A 73 9.14 11.62 5.18
N PHE A 74 8.39 11.96 6.25
CA PHE A 74 8.08 13.33 6.62
C PHE A 74 8.45 13.63 8.06
N LYS A 75 9.01 14.83 8.28
CA LYS A 75 9.10 15.41 9.62
C LYS A 75 7.69 15.76 10.12
N PRO A 76 7.44 15.75 11.44
CA PRO A 76 6.11 16.04 12.01
C PRO A 76 5.49 17.33 11.48
N GLU A 77 6.28 18.39 11.35
CA GLU A 77 5.87 19.71 10.87
C GLU A 77 5.49 19.74 9.38
N GLU A 78 5.87 18.73 8.60
CA GLU A 78 5.57 18.63 7.17
C GLU A 78 4.39 17.70 6.87
N ARG A 79 3.99 16.87 7.83
CA ARG A 79 2.86 15.93 7.65
C ARG A 79 1.56 16.65 7.32
N ALA A 80 1.31 17.80 7.94
CA ALA A 80 0.12 18.60 7.70
C ALA A 80 0.11 19.30 6.32
N LYS A 81 1.26 19.39 5.64
CA LYS A 81 1.32 19.97 4.28
C LYS A 81 0.72 19.02 3.23
N GLY A 82 0.78 17.71 3.49
CA GLY A 82 0.38 16.67 2.55
C GLY A 82 1.31 16.55 1.33
N ILE A 83 1.32 15.38 0.72
CA ILE A 83 2.05 15.13 -0.52
C ILE A 83 1.28 15.65 -1.74
N ARG A 84 2.01 15.89 -2.82
CA ARG A 84 1.43 16.21 -4.13
C ARG A 84 1.61 15.02 -5.06
N MET A 85 0.54 14.61 -5.72
CA MET A 85 0.56 13.52 -6.70
C MET A 85 0.09 14.01 -8.07
N CYS A 86 0.64 13.43 -9.12
CA CYS A 86 0.12 13.61 -10.48
C CYS A 86 -0.72 12.40 -10.90
N TRP A 87 -1.35 12.48 -12.08
CA TRP A 87 -1.94 11.29 -12.70
C TRP A 87 -0.84 10.34 -13.20
N ALA A 88 -1.04 9.04 -12.97
CA ALA A 88 -0.11 8.01 -13.42
C ALA A 88 -0.18 7.83 -14.95
N LYS A 89 0.94 7.37 -15.53
CA LYS A 89 1.02 7.05 -16.96
C LYS A 89 0.19 5.83 -17.33
N TYR A 90 0.10 4.86 -16.42
CA TYR A 90 -0.59 3.59 -16.63
C TYR A 90 -1.74 3.40 -15.65
N LYS A 91 -2.75 2.65 -16.09
CA LYS A 91 -3.86 2.20 -15.25
C LYS A 91 -3.52 0.88 -14.57
N ARG A 92 -4.16 0.58 -13.43
CA ARG A 92 -4.16 -0.76 -12.84
C ARG A 92 -4.84 -1.73 -13.82
N PRO A 93 -4.30 -2.97 -13.97
CA PRO A 93 -4.77 -3.91 -14.98
C PRO A 93 -6.15 -4.49 -14.63
N SER A 94 -6.80 -5.13 -15.61
CA SER A 94 -7.99 -5.96 -15.35
C SER A 94 -7.59 -7.22 -14.57
N PRO A 95 -8.39 -7.70 -13.61
CA PRO A 95 -8.22 -9.02 -13.01
C PRO A 95 -8.16 -10.17 -14.04
N GLU A 96 -8.70 -9.96 -15.24
CA GLU A 96 -8.65 -10.94 -16.35
C GLU A 96 -7.28 -10.99 -17.04
N SER A 97 -6.45 -9.97 -16.85
CA SER A 97 -5.13 -9.85 -17.48
C SER A 97 -3.98 -10.17 -16.54
N GLU A 98 -4.14 -9.91 -15.24
CA GLU A 98 -3.07 -9.97 -14.26
C GLU A 98 -3.61 -10.39 -12.89
N PRO A 99 -2.82 -11.08 -12.03
CA PRO A 99 -3.25 -11.56 -10.72
C PRO A 99 -3.25 -10.42 -9.67
N VAL A 100 -4.17 -9.46 -9.82
CA VAL A 100 -4.22 -8.19 -9.07
C VAL A 100 -4.31 -8.29 -7.55
N HIS A 101 -4.70 -9.45 -7.01
CA HIS A 101 -4.75 -9.70 -5.57
C HIS A 101 -3.45 -10.29 -5.00
N ALA A 102 -2.53 -10.75 -5.86
CA ALA A 102 -1.20 -11.16 -5.44
C ALA A 102 -0.28 -9.94 -5.29
N LYS A 103 0.58 -9.93 -4.26
CA LYS A 103 1.63 -8.93 -4.15
C LYS A 103 2.86 -9.37 -4.95
N ALA A 104 2.74 -9.34 -6.28
CA ALA A 104 3.71 -9.89 -7.23
C ALA A 104 4.62 -8.82 -7.86
N SER A 105 5.88 -9.16 -8.15
CA SER A 105 6.83 -8.26 -8.82
C SER A 105 6.36 -7.80 -10.21
N GLY A 106 5.68 -8.67 -10.97
CA GLY A 106 5.17 -8.34 -12.31
C GLY A 106 4.22 -7.14 -12.33
N LEU A 107 3.43 -6.97 -11.26
CA LEU A 107 2.48 -5.87 -11.13
C LEU A 107 3.15 -4.52 -10.84
N TYR A 108 4.42 -4.50 -10.41
CA TYR A 108 5.12 -3.28 -10.05
C TYR A 108 5.70 -2.52 -11.24
N MET A 109 5.84 -3.14 -12.42
CA MET A 109 6.44 -2.48 -13.59
C MET A 109 5.75 -1.15 -13.92
N ILE A 110 4.41 -1.16 -14.00
CA ILE A 110 3.61 0.04 -14.30
C ILE A 110 3.65 1.08 -13.18
N CYS A 111 3.76 0.63 -11.93
CA CYS A 111 3.89 1.48 -10.75
C CYS A 111 5.22 2.21 -10.76
N THR A 112 6.32 1.48 -10.97
CA THR A 112 7.68 2.01 -11.03
C THR A 112 7.83 3.05 -12.13
N ILE A 113 7.34 2.78 -13.34
CA ILE A 113 7.42 3.74 -14.45
C ILE A 113 6.60 5.00 -14.14
N SER A 114 5.41 4.85 -13.55
CA SER A 114 4.56 5.99 -13.18
C SER A 114 5.18 6.82 -12.05
N LYS A 115 5.80 6.16 -11.07
CA LYS A 115 6.53 6.81 -9.97
C LYS A 115 7.71 7.63 -10.49
N HIS A 116 8.53 7.05 -11.37
CA HIS A 116 9.64 7.78 -11.98
C HIS A 116 9.18 9.01 -12.77
N ALA A 117 8.04 8.93 -13.46
CA ALA A 117 7.48 10.07 -14.18
C ALA A 117 7.02 11.17 -13.23
N ALA A 118 6.34 10.81 -12.14
CA ALA A 118 5.91 11.74 -11.09
C ALA A 118 7.10 12.47 -10.45
N GLU A 119 8.11 11.72 -10.02
CA GLU A 119 9.31 12.28 -9.39
C GLU A 119 10.06 13.25 -10.32
N LYS A 120 10.21 12.88 -11.61
CA LYS A 120 10.81 13.77 -12.62
C LYS A 120 10.02 15.06 -12.83
N ALA A 121 8.70 15.03 -12.61
CA ALA A 121 7.83 16.19 -12.70
C ALA A 121 7.69 16.96 -11.37
N GLY A 122 8.44 16.56 -10.32
CA GLY A 122 8.43 17.22 -9.01
C GLY A 122 7.28 16.80 -8.08
N TYR A 123 6.57 15.73 -8.40
CA TYR A 123 5.53 15.14 -7.55
C TYR A 123 6.11 14.03 -6.67
N THR A 124 5.50 13.82 -5.51
CA THR A 124 5.92 12.76 -4.58
C THR A 124 5.51 11.39 -5.09
N ASP A 125 4.33 11.23 -5.67
CA ASP A 125 3.81 9.94 -6.15
C ASP A 125 2.80 10.17 -7.30
N ALA A 126 2.21 9.10 -7.85
CA ALA A 126 1.18 9.17 -8.87
C ALA A 126 -0.10 8.45 -8.44
N MET A 127 -1.26 9.05 -8.73
CA MET A 127 -2.57 8.42 -8.60
C MET A 127 -2.87 7.56 -9.84
N MET A 128 -3.21 6.29 -9.62
CA MET A 128 -3.56 5.36 -10.69
C MET A 128 -5.08 5.20 -10.77
N LEU A 129 -5.59 5.22 -12.00
CA LEU A 129 -6.94 4.74 -12.30
C LEU A 129 -6.91 3.23 -12.52
N ASP A 130 -8.05 2.56 -12.37
CA ASP A 130 -8.24 1.18 -12.81
C ASP A 130 -8.48 1.10 -14.32
N TYR A 131 -8.52 -0.13 -14.82
CA TYR A 131 -8.78 -0.45 -16.23
C TYR A 131 -10.12 0.11 -16.74
N ARG A 132 -11.10 0.34 -15.86
CA ARG A 132 -12.43 0.91 -16.15
C ARG A 132 -12.44 2.44 -16.14
N GLY A 133 -11.40 3.07 -15.58
CA GLY A 133 -11.28 4.52 -15.44
C GLY A 133 -11.73 5.07 -14.08
N TYR A 134 -12.01 4.22 -13.09
CA TYR A 134 -12.24 4.64 -11.71
C TYR A 134 -10.92 4.87 -10.98
N VAL A 135 -10.94 5.66 -9.91
CA VAL A 135 -9.79 5.80 -9.01
C VAL A 135 -9.51 4.46 -8.34
N ALA A 136 -8.24 4.03 -8.36
CA ALA A 136 -7.81 2.77 -7.77
C ALA A 136 -6.96 2.99 -6.51
N GLU A 137 -5.69 3.34 -6.70
CA GLU A 137 -4.70 3.53 -5.63
C GLU A 137 -3.50 4.33 -6.15
N SER A 138 -2.57 4.74 -5.29
CA SER A 138 -1.29 5.30 -5.73
C SER A 138 -0.39 4.20 -6.31
N THR A 139 0.84 4.55 -6.72
CA THR A 139 1.79 3.54 -7.23
C THR A 139 2.10 2.44 -6.20
N GLY A 140 1.93 2.69 -4.89
CA GLY A 140 2.26 1.72 -3.83
C GLY A 140 1.35 1.70 -2.61
N SER A 141 0.30 2.53 -2.55
CA SER A 141 -0.52 2.75 -1.36
C SER A 141 -2.00 2.92 -1.72
N ASN A 142 -2.91 2.35 -0.92
CA ASN A 142 -4.35 2.56 -1.12
C ASN A 142 -4.73 4.00 -0.79
N VAL A 143 -5.81 4.53 -1.37
CA VAL A 143 -6.27 5.91 -1.16
C VAL A 143 -7.59 5.98 -0.40
N PHE A 144 -7.73 7.03 0.40
CA PHE A 144 -8.94 7.40 1.12
C PHE A 144 -9.26 8.87 0.89
N PHE A 145 -10.55 9.18 0.94
CA PHE A 145 -11.11 10.52 0.80
C PHE A 145 -12.12 10.80 1.89
N VAL A 146 -12.30 12.06 2.25
CA VAL A 146 -13.28 12.49 3.26
C VAL A 146 -14.30 13.42 2.60
N LYS A 147 -15.59 13.17 2.85
CA LYS A 147 -16.68 14.06 2.44
C LYS A 147 -17.77 14.02 3.51
N ASP A 148 -18.18 15.20 3.97
CA ASP A 148 -19.25 15.35 4.97
C ASP A 148 -19.04 14.48 6.24
N GLY A 149 -17.78 14.31 6.67
CA GLY A 149 -17.41 13.47 7.81
C GLY A 149 -17.39 11.96 7.55
N VAL A 150 -17.74 11.53 6.34
CA VAL A 150 -17.73 10.13 5.90
C VAL A 150 -16.43 9.80 5.17
N LEU A 151 -15.87 8.63 5.47
CA LEU A 151 -14.66 8.12 4.85
C LEU A 151 -15.01 7.31 3.61
N HIS A 152 -14.46 7.68 2.46
CA HIS A 152 -14.63 6.97 1.20
C HIS A 152 -13.31 6.35 0.76
N THR A 153 -13.37 5.14 0.19
CA THR A 153 -12.20 4.50 -0.41
C THR A 153 -12.63 3.62 -1.58
N PRO A 154 -11.81 3.50 -2.64
CA PRO A 154 -12.08 2.55 -3.71
C PRO A 154 -12.28 1.11 -3.20
N THR A 155 -13.27 0.41 -3.76
CA THR A 155 -13.45 -1.03 -3.55
C THR A 155 -12.23 -1.78 -4.12
N PRO A 156 -11.54 -2.63 -3.34
CA PRO A 156 -10.29 -3.27 -3.76
C PRO A 156 -10.55 -4.53 -4.59
N ASP A 157 -11.31 -4.39 -5.69
CA ASP A 157 -11.73 -5.47 -6.58
C ASP A 157 -10.74 -5.73 -7.73
N CYS A 158 -9.86 -4.76 -8.04
CA CYS A 158 -8.86 -4.85 -9.11
C CYS A 158 -7.46 -4.40 -8.69
N PHE A 159 -7.21 -4.38 -7.38
CA PHE A 159 -5.92 -4.04 -6.79
C PHE A 159 -5.81 -4.65 -5.38
N LEU A 160 -4.70 -4.40 -4.70
CA LEU A 160 -4.41 -5.05 -3.42
C LEU A 160 -5.28 -4.48 -2.29
N ASN A 161 -6.01 -5.34 -1.57
CA ASN A 161 -6.63 -4.97 -0.29
C ASN A 161 -5.54 -4.85 0.79
N GLY A 162 -4.95 -3.66 0.93
CA GLY A 162 -3.81 -3.41 1.80
C GLY A 162 -4.05 -3.76 3.26
N ILE A 163 -3.01 -4.21 3.96
CA ILE A 163 -3.10 -4.50 5.41
C ILE A 163 -3.24 -3.20 6.19
N THR A 164 -2.47 -2.15 5.85
CA THR A 164 -2.64 -0.81 6.43
C THR A 164 -4.03 -0.23 6.17
N ARG A 165 -4.59 -0.44 4.97
CA ARG A 165 -5.98 -0.09 4.63
C ARG A 165 -6.96 -0.74 5.60
N GLN A 166 -6.85 -2.05 5.82
CA GLN A 166 -7.69 -2.77 6.76
C GLN A 166 -7.54 -2.24 8.20
N SER A 167 -6.31 -1.96 8.64
CA SER A 167 -6.06 -1.37 9.96
C SER A 167 -6.69 0.02 10.12
N VAL A 168 -6.57 0.88 9.12
CA VAL A 168 -7.17 2.23 9.14
C VAL A 168 -8.70 2.17 9.10
N ILE A 169 -9.28 1.25 8.34
CA ILE A 169 -10.73 0.99 8.35
C ILE A 169 -11.19 0.55 9.75
N ALA A 170 -10.44 -0.32 10.41
CA ALA A 170 -10.76 -0.75 11.76
C ALA A 170 -10.69 0.40 12.78
N LEU A 171 -9.64 1.24 12.70
CA LEU A 171 -9.47 2.44 13.54
C LEU A 171 -10.59 3.46 13.32
N ALA A 172 -10.97 3.71 12.06
CA ALA A 172 -12.07 4.63 11.75
C ALA A 172 -13.40 4.10 12.31
N LYS A 173 -13.69 2.79 12.15
CA LYS A 173 -14.89 2.15 12.70
C LYS A 173 -14.95 2.22 14.23
N SER A 174 -13.84 2.01 14.93
CA SER A 174 -13.82 2.10 16.40
C SER A 174 -14.13 3.50 16.92
N LYS A 175 -13.95 4.54 16.08
CA LYS A 175 -14.30 5.93 16.39
C LYS A 175 -15.69 6.35 15.90
N GLY A 176 -16.49 5.41 15.40
CA GLY A 176 -17.82 5.69 14.87
C GLY A 176 -17.83 6.44 13.54
N VAL A 177 -16.71 6.45 12.80
CA VAL A 177 -16.64 7.06 11.47
C VAL A 177 -17.29 6.11 10.46
N GLU A 178 -18.27 6.62 9.70
CA GLU A 178 -18.87 5.88 8.60
C GLU A 178 -17.86 5.67 7.47
N ILE A 179 -17.86 4.48 6.87
CA ILE A 179 -16.94 4.11 5.79
C ILE A 179 -17.73 3.55 4.61
N ILE A 180 -17.52 4.15 3.44
CA ILE A 180 -18.13 3.74 2.19
C ILE A 180 -17.05 3.25 1.22
N GLU A 181 -16.98 1.94 1.06
CA GLU A 181 -16.18 1.29 0.01
C GLU A 181 -16.99 1.28 -1.30
N ARG A 182 -16.55 2.05 -2.30
CA ARG A 182 -17.28 2.19 -3.58
C ARG A 182 -16.34 2.49 -4.74
N HIS A 183 -16.83 2.32 -5.97
CA HIS A 183 -16.15 2.92 -7.13
C HIS A 183 -16.27 4.44 -7.09
N ILE A 184 -15.18 5.11 -7.41
CA ILE A 184 -15.05 6.58 -7.39
C ILE A 184 -14.55 7.02 -8.75
N LYS A 185 -15.27 7.94 -9.40
CA LYS A 185 -14.82 8.54 -10.66
C LYS A 185 -13.89 9.73 -10.41
N PRO A 186 -12.93 10.01 -11.31
CA PRO A 186 -12.02 11.14 -11.17
C PRO A 186 -12.71 12.48 -10.91
N GLU A 187 -13.81 12.76 -11.61
CA GLU A 187 -14.55 14.03 -11.47
C GLU A 187 -15.13 14.26 -10.06
N GLU A 188 -15.35 13.19 -9.29
CA GLU A 188 -15.84 13.28 -7.92
C GLU A 188 -14.78 13.84 -6.96
N LEU A 189 -13.49 13.86 -7.35
CA LEU A 189 -12.40 14.31 -6.49
C LEU A 189 -12.58 15.76 -6.02
N SER A 190 -13.18 16.59 -6.87
CA SER A 190 -13.53 17.99 -6.55
C SER A 190 -14.49 18.14 -5.37
N GLY A 191 -15.21 17.08 -5.00
CA GLY A 191 -16.20 17.08 -3.93
C GLY A 191 -15.70 16.52 -2.59
N PHE A 192 -14.45 16.07 -2.48
CA PHE A 192 -13.87 15.62 -1.22
C PHE A 192 -13.05 16.73 -0.55
N THR A 193 -13.07 16.79 0.78
CA THR A 193 -12.37 17.82 1.56
C THR A 193 -10.95 17.42 1.95
N GLU A 194 -10.76 16.15 2.29
CA GLU A 194 -9.46 15.59 2.69
C GLU A 194 -9.13 14.36 1.83
N CYS A 195 -7.84 14.11 1.62
CA CYS A 195 -7.33 12.93 0.93
C CYS A 195 -6.08 12.41 1.65
N PHE A 196 -5.90 11.10 1.70
CA PHE A 196 -4.68 10.49 2.23
C PHE A 196 -4.44 9.12 1.62
N VAL A 197 -3.18 8.70 1.60
CA VAL A 197 -2.78 7.37 1.16
C VAL A 197 -2.29 6.53 2.34
N VAL A 198 -2.46 5.22 2.23
CA VAL A 198 -2.07 4.28 3.28
C VAL A 198 -1.31 3.07 2.74
N GLY A 199 -0.26 2.68 3.43
CA GLY A 199 0.56 1.51 3.08
C GLY A 199 1.65 1.25 4.10
N THR A 200 2.29 0.08 4.07
CA THR A 200 3.33 -0.24 5.08
C THR A 200 4.49 0.77 5.07
N ALA A 201 4.91 1.23 3.90
CA ALA A 201 5.99 2.22 3.79
C ALA A 201 5.50 3.68 3.90
N ALA A 202 4.28 3.96 3.45
CA ALA A 202 3.69 5.30 3.48
C ALA A 202 2.95 5.62 4.79
N GLU A 203 2.77 4.62 5.66
CA GLU A 203 1.94 4.68 6.86
C GLU A 203 0.54 5.25 6.55
N VAL A 204 0.18 6.37 7.17
CA VAL A 204 -0.95 7.21 6.78
C VAL A 204 -0.37 8.56 6.39
N THR A 205 -0.43 8.90 5.11
CA THR A 205 0.19 10.11 4.57
C THR A 205 -0.89 11.00 3.95
N PRO A 206 -1.13 12.21 4.50
CA PRO A 206 -2.03 13.18 3.91
C PRO A 206 -1.61 13.57 2.49
N VAL A 207 -2.59 13.86 1.65
CA VAL A 207 -2.43 14.29 0.26
C VAL A 207 -3.09 15.65 0.11
N ALA A 208 -2.34 16.63 -0.38
CA ALA A 208 -2.86 17.97 -0.65
C ALA A 208 -3.27 18.16 -2.11
N GLU A 209 -2.76 17.33 -3.02
CA GLU A 209 -3.00 17.51 -4.45
C GLU A 209 -2.98 16.19 -5.22
N ILE A 210 -3.92 16.03 -6.14
CA ILE A 210 -3.91 15.00 -7.19
C ILE A 210 -4.22 15.68 -8.52
N GLY A 211 -3.20 15.87 -9.36
CA GLY A 211 -3.36 16.55 -10.65
C GLY A 211 -3.96 17.94 -10.45
N GLU A 212 -5.15 18.15 -11.01
CA GLU A 212 -5.92 19.39 -10.90
C GLU A 212 -6.73 19.54 -9.60
N TYR A 213 -6.85 18.48 -8.79
CA TYR A 213 -7.66 18.45 -7.59
C TYR A 213 -6.84 18.79 -6.35
N SER A 214 -7.37 19.66 -5.49
CA SER A 214 -6.73 20.08 -4.24
C SER A 214 -7.55 19.60 -3.04
N PHE A 215 -6.85 19.21 -1.97
CA PHE A 215 -7.42 18.76 -0.71
C PHE A 215 -6.72 19.48 0.43
N THR A 216 -7.40 19.62 1.57
CA THR A 216 -6.79 20.17 2.78
C THR A 216 -6.70 19.07 3.82
N PRO A 217 -5.50 18.61 4.21
CA PRO A 217 -5.34 17.75 5.38
C PRO A 217 -6.09 18.34 6.58
N GLY A 218 -7.00 17.56 7.14
CA GLY A 218 -7.95 18.04 8.14
C GLY A 218 -8.04 17.09 9.34
N LYS A 219 -9.09 17.26 10.13
CA LYS A 219 -9.24 16.57 11.41
C LYS A 219 -9.18 15.04 11.23
N LEU A 220 -9.89 14.49 10.26
CA LEU A 220 -10.04 13.04 10.17
C LEU A 220 -8.76 12.36 9.66
N SER A 221 -8.13 12.91 8.62
CA SER A 221 -6.87 12.36 8.09
C SER A 221 -5.72 12.48 9.09
N LEU A 222 -5.62 13.62 9.81
CA LEU A 222 -4.58 13.82 10.81
C LEU A 222 -4.77 12.95 12.06
N GLU A 223 -6.00 12.83 12.55
CA GLU A 223 -6.28 11.94 13.68
C GLU A 223 -6.00 10.47 13.33
N LEU A 224 -6.41 10.00 12.15
CA LEU A 224 -6.11 8.62 11.73
C LEU A 224 -4.61 8.37 11.56
N MET A 225 -3.86 9.39 11.14
CA MET A 225 -2.41 9.32 11.07
C MET A 225 -1.79 9.14 12.46
N ASP A 226 -2.22 9.95 13.43
CA ASP A 226 -1.73 9.87 14.80
C ASP A 226 -2.15 8.55 15.49
N ASP A 227 -3.39 8.13 15.30
CA ASP A 227 -3.93 6.89 15.88
C ASP A 227 -3.22 5.66 15.31
N TYR A 228 -2.94 5.65 14.00
CA TYR A 228 -2.15 4.59 13.38
C TYR A 228 -0.71 4.58 13.91
N ALA A 229 -0.07 5.75 14.03
CA ALA A 229 1.29 5.86 14.56
C ALA A 229 1.39 5.32 16.00
N LYS A 230 0.41 5.64 16.85
CA LYS A 230 0.30 5.10 18.21
C LYS A 230 0.13 3.58 18.20
N LEU A 231 -0.78 3.07 17.38
CA LEU A 231 -1.06 1.65 17.24
C LEU A 231 0.21 0.84 16.91
N VAL A 232 0.98 1.27 15.92
CA VAL A 232 2.18 0.53 15.48
C VAL A 232 3.35 0.64 16.46
N ARG A 233 3.41 1.72 17.24
CA ARG A 233 4.40 1.91 18.32
C ARG A 233 3.97 1.27 19.64
N ARG A 234 2.75 0.73 19.70
CA ARG A 234 2.11 0.21 20.93
C ARG A 234 2.03 1.27 22.04
N GLU A 235 1.97 2.54 21.64
CA GLU A 235 1.59 3.62 22.53
C GLU A 235 0.07 3.53 22.68
N LEU A 236 -0.42 3.17 23.88
CA LEU A 236 -1.83 2.87 24.15
C LEU A 236 -2.76 3.94 23.54
N VAL A 237 -3.56 3.56 22.54
CA VAL A 237 -4.80 4.28 22.24
C VAL A 237 -5.79 3.81 23.30
N PRO A 238 -6.30 4.69 24.18
CA PRO A 238 -7.28 4.30 25.19
C PRO A 238 -8.47 3.62 24.50
N ALA A 239 -8.89 2.47 25.06
CA ALA A 239 -10.06 1.73 24.64
C ALA A 239 -11.35 2.54 24.85
#